data_AF-A0AAE3CI42-F1
#
_entry.id   AF-A0AAE3CI42-F1
#
_cell.length_a   1.000
_cell.length_b   1.000
_cell.length_c   1.000
_cell.angle_alpha   90.00
_cell.angle_beta   90.00
_cell.angle_gamma   90.00
#
_symmetry.space_group_name_H-M   'P 1'
#
loop_
_entity.id
_entity.type
_entity.pdbx_description
1 polymer ?
#
loop_
_entity_poly.entity_id
_entity_poly.type
_entity_poly.pdbx_seq_one_letter_code
_entity_poly.pdbx_strand_id
1 'polypeptide(L)'
;MLNLSSVTLICVETRDPKLAEWAIARCLQGVQFARVILFTDLERIDTRQPGIEYVQAPVIKNTKDYSFFLLHGIEPYVQTSHALVIQWDSFITHPDLWREEFLEYDYIGPVWPHHPQTPVGNGGFSLRSKRLLQAIKLPGFVPKHPEDYCIVADNQAFLKGYGIQIAPKEIAEQFAVERTRWHEAFGFHGFFNFGRVLNDRELREFLKLLPEGALSGLDTFDLIAQLRDQRRIAIAKEIARKVKFRCKMRKRFIKLKFWLLLG
;
A
#
# COMPACT_ATOMS: atom_id res chain seq x y z
N MET A 1 -10.22 6.95 -19.68
CA MET A 1 -9.02 7.25 -18.87
C MET A 1 -9.45 8.21 -17.78
N LEU A 2 -9.32 7.82 -16.52
CA LEU A 2 -9.63 8.64 -15.34
C LEU A 2 -8.57 9.75 -15.23
N ASN A 3 -9.01 11.00 -15.06
CA ASN A 3 -8.10 12.14 -14.91
C ASN A 3 -8.13 12.63 -13.47
N LEU A 4 -7.03 12.45 -12.75
CA LEU A 4 -6.80 12.88 -11.38
C LEU A 4 -5.80 14.04 -11.33
N SER A 5 -6.10 15.12 -12.06
CA SER A 5 -5.30 16.34 -12.09
C SER A 5 -5.21 17.07 -10.74
N SER A 6 -6.02 16.68 -9.76
CA SER A 6 -6.03 17.19 -8.40
C SER A 6 -5.26 16.30 -7.40
N VAL A 7 -4.61 15.22 -7.88
CA VAL A 7 -3.95 14.20 -7.06
C VAL A 7 -2.50 13.97 -7.51
N THR A 8 -1.58 13.94 -6.54
CA THR A 8 -0.19 13.46 -6.73
C THR A 8 -0.11 12.00 -6.30
N LEU A 9 0.39 11.11 -7.16
CA LEU A 9 0.73 9.74 -6.76
C LEU A 9 2.10 9.72 -6.08
N ILE A 10 2.18 9.14 -4.88
CA ILE A 10 3.42 9.01 -4.11
C ILE A 10 3.68 7.54 -3.80
N CYS A 11 4.89 7.09 -4.07
CA CYS A 11 5.41 5.83 -3.54
C CYS A 11 6.75 6.06 -2.84
N VAL A 12 6.99 5.34 -1.75
CA VAL A 12 8.26 5.38 -1.01
C VAL A 12 8.78 3.95 -0.90
N GLU A 13 9.90 3.67 -1.56
CA GLU A 13 10.53 2.34 -1.56
C GLU A 13 12.04 2.49 -1.80
N THR A 14 12.83 2.19 -0.78
CA THR A 14 14.30 2.38 -0.80
C THR A 14 15.07 1.07 -0.94
N ARG A 15 14.43 -0.08 -0.74
CA ARG A 15 15.08 -1.39 -0.76
C ARG A 15 15.06 -1.97 -2.16
N ASP A 16 13.89 -1.94 -2.80
CA ASP A 16 13.63 -2.62 -4.07
C ASP A 16 12.83 -1.70 -5.02
N PRO A 17 13.44 -0.67 -5.63
CA PRO A 17 12.72 0.36 -6.38
C PRO A 17 11.91 -0.19 -7.57
N LYS A 18 12.36 -1.31 -8.16
CA LYS A 18 11.65 -2.00 -9.26
C LYS A 18 10.26 -2.49 -8.85
N LEU A 19 10.03 -2.81 -7.57
CA LEU A 19 8.71 -3.19 -7.08
C LEU A 19 7.77 -1.98 -7.02
N ALA A 20 8.29 -0.82 -6.59
CA ALA A 20 7.53 0.42 -6.60
C ALA A 20 7.23 0.92 -8.02
N GLU A 21 8.19 0.85 -8.93
CA GLU A 21 7.97 1.15 -10.35
C GLU A 21 6.88 0.26 -10.95
N TRP A 22 6.88 -1.03 -10.62
CA TRP A 22 5.84 -1.96 -11.06
C TRP A 22 4.46 -1.55 -10.51
N ALA A 23 4.36 -1.24 -9.21
CA ALA A 23 3.11 -0.80 -8.60
C ALA A 23 2.60 0.54 -9.17
N ILE A 24 3.50 1.51 -9.38
CA ILE A 24 3.20 2.77 -10.06
C ILE A 24 2.68 2.50 -11.48
N ALA A 25 3.37 1.67 -12.26
CA ALA A 25 2.94 1.32 -13.61
C ALA A 25 1.53 0.70 -13.63
N ARG A 26 1.16 -0.09 -12.62
CA ARG A 26 -0.22 -0.58 -12.46
C ARG A 26 -1.20 0.56 -12.20
N CYS A 27 -0.88 1.49 -11.31
CA CYS A 27 -1.71 2.66 -11.04
C CYS A 27 -1.91 3.56 -12.27
N LEU A 28 -0.93 3.64 -13.17
CA LEU A 28 -1.01 4.44 -14.39
C LEU A 28 -1.82 3.77 -15.51
N GLN A 29 -2.29 2.53 -15.32
CA GLN A 29 -3.18 1.88 -16.28
C GLN A 29 -4.57 2.50 -16.22
N GLY A 30 -4.86 3.38 -17.19
CA GLY A 30 -6.17 4.01 -17.30
C GLY A 30 -6.39 5.20 -16.36
N VAL A 31 -5.35 5.65 -15.64
CA VAL A 31 -5.38 6.82 -14.74
C VAL A 31 -4.24 7.78 -15.08
N GLN A 32 -4.56 9.07 -15.15
CA GLN A 32 -3.58 10.14 -15.30
C GLN A 32 -3.56 10.97 -14.01
N PHE A 33 -2.39 11.06 -13.36
CA PHE A 33 -2.18 11.92 -12.19
C PHE A 33 -1.59 13.26 -12.60
N ALA A 34 -1.73 14.26 -11.73
CA ALA A 34 -1.03 15.54 -11.91
C ALA A 34 0.49 15.36 -11.86
N ARG A 35 0.96 14.54 -10.91
CA ARG A 35 2.36 14.20 -10.68
C ARG A 35 2.47 12.77 -10.16
N VAL A 36 3.59 12.13 -10.44
CA VAL A 36 3.94 10.80 -9.96
C VAL A 36 5.34 10.86 -9.37
N ILE A 37 5.48 10.56 -8.09
CA ILE A 37 6.72 10.71 -7.35
C ILE A 37 7.11 9.39 -6.71
N LEU A 38 8.33 8.94 -6.97
CA LEU A 38 8.96 7.82 -6.29
C LEU A 38 10.11 8.34 -5.41
N PHE A 39 9.91 8.27 -4.10
CA PHE A 39 10.98 8.48 -3.13
C PHE A 39 11.77 7.18 -2.96
N THR A 40 13.04 7.21 -3.33
CA THR A 40 13.87 6.01 -3.38
C THR A 40 15.34 6.31 -3.17
N ASP A 41 16.16 5.27 -3.09
CA ASP A 41 17.61 5.38 -3.13
C ASP A 41 18.05 5.51 -4.59
N LEU A 42 18.47 6.71 -5.00
CA LEU A 42 18.79 6.99 -6.40
C LEU A 42 20.00 6.19 -6.91
N GLU A 43 20.88 5.74 -6.01
CA GLU A 43 22.01 4.88 -6.36
C GLU A 43 21.55 3.48 -6.83
N ARG A 44 20.30 3.10 -6.53
CA ARG A 44 19.68 1.83 -6.95
C ARG A 44 18.86 1.94 -8.24
N ILE A 45 18.82 3.12 -8.86
CA ILE A 45 18.08 3.37 -10.10
C ILE A 45 19.02 3.30 -11.30
N ASP A 46 18.96 2.19 -12.02
CA ASP A 46 19.72 2.01 -13.28
C ASP A 46 19.14 2.85 -14.42
N THR A 47 17.81 2.91 -14.52
CA THR A 47 17.10 3.58 -15.63
C THR A 47 15.80 4.17 -15.12
N ARG A 48 15.56 5.44 -15.43
CA ARG A 48 14.33 6.15 -15.02
C ARG A 48 13.21 5.93 -16.03
N GLN A 49 12.02 5.64 -15.53
CA GLN A 49 10.82 5.53 -16.34
C GLN A 49 10.25 6.92 -16.65
N PRO A 50 9.76 7.15 -17.88
CA PRO A 50 9.14 8.43 -18.25
C PRO A 50 7.89 8.69 -17.41
N GLY A 51 7.69 9.94 -17.03
CA GLY A 51 6.52 10.37 -16.24
C GLY A 51 6.63 10.10 -14.73
N ILE A 52 7.70 9.47 -14.25
CA ILE A 52 8.00 9.32 -12.81
C ILE A 52 9.08 10.32 -12.40
N GLU A 53 8.79 11.11 -11.37
CA GLU A 53 9.77 11.96 -10.69
C GLU A 53 10.47 11.14 -9.60
N TYR A 54 11.78 10.94 -9.76
CA TYR A 54 12.60 10.20 -8.81
C TYR A 54 13.25 11.17 -7.82
N VAL A 55 12.96 10.98 -6.54
CA VAL A 55 13.47 11.84 -5.45
C VAL A 55 14.29 10.99 -4.49
N GLN A 56 15.46 11.49 -4.08
CA GLN A 56 16.28 10.84 -3.06
C GLN A 56 15.53 10.81 -1.73
N ALA A 57 15.20 9.62 -1.26
CA ALA A 57 14.66 9.42 0.07
C ALA A 57 15.74 9.64 1.14
N PRO A 58 15.36 10.08 2.35
CA PRO A 58 16.26 9.98 3.49
C PRO A 58 16.58 8.52 3.80
N VAL A 59 17.57 8.29 4.67
CA VAL A 59 17.90 6.94 5.12
C VAL A 59 16.72 6.32 5.88
N ILE A 60 16.09 5.32 5.26
CA ILE A 60 14.98 4.54 5.84
C ILE A 60 15.50 3.12 6.12
N LYS A 61 15.75 2.79 7.39
CA LYS A 61 16.29 1.47 7.80
C LYS A 61 15.17 0.50 8.20
N ASN A 62 14.02 1.02 8.59
CA ASN A 62 12.91 0.25 9.14
C ASN A 62 11.58 0.97 8.94
N THR A 63 10.48 0.32 9.32
CA THR A 63 9.11 0.85 9.18
C THR A 63 8.84 2.09 10.02
N LYS A 64 9.55 2.28 11.14
CA LYS A 64 9.44 3.51 11.94
C LYS A 64 10.02 4.69 11.18
N ASP A 65 11.20 4.56 10.59
CA ASP A 65 11.81 5.63 9.77
C ASP A 65 10.89 6.00 8.60
N TYR A 66 10.27 5.00 7.95
CA TYR A 66 9.24 5.19 6.92
C TYR A 66 8.05 6.02 7.43
N SER A 67 7.48 5.64 8.58
CA SER A 67 6.36 6.37 9.19
C SER A 67 6.71 7.84 9.46
N PHE A 68 7.88 8.11 10.03
CA PHE A 68 8.32 9.49 10.28
C PHE A 68 8.57 10.27 8.99
N PHE A 69 9.06 9.61 7.93
CA PHE A 69 9.17 10.25 6.62
C PHE A 69 7.81 10.64 6.05
N LEU A 70 6.78 9.80 6.18
CA LEU A 70 5.43 10.17 5.75
C LEU A 70 4.81 11.29 6.60
N LEU A 71 5.11 11.35 7.91
CA LEU A 71 4.59 12.38 8.80
C LEU A 71 5.24 13.76 8.59
N HIS A 72 6.44 13.83 8.01
CA HIS A 72 7.21 15.08 7.94
C HIS A 72 7.71 15.46 6.55
N GLY A 73 8.06 14.46 5.72
CA GLY A 73 8.90 14.63 4.54
C GLY A 73 8.16 14.82 3.21
N ILE A 74 6.91 14.35 3.07
CA ILE A 74 6.24 14.33 1.76
C ILE A 74 5.49 15.62 1.41
N GLU A 75 5.04 16.39 2.40
CA GLU A 75 4.17 17.56 2.19
C GLU A 75 4.74 18.60 1.20
N PRO A 76 6.05 18.95 1.20
CA PRO A 76 6.61 19.92 0.25
C PRO A 76 6.47 19.49 -1.23
N TYR A 77 6.34 18.19 -1.48
CA TYR A 77 6.22 17.62 -2.82
C TYR A 77 4.77 17.54 -3.32
N VAL A 78 3.79 17.71 -2.42
CA VAL A 78 2.37 17.68 -2.76
C VAL A 78 1.90 19.10 -3.08
N GLN A 79 1.86 19.47 -4.35
CA GLN A 79 1.31 20.77 -4.81
C GLN A 79 -0.18 20.68 -5.23
N THR A 80 -0.73 19.48 -5.16
CA THR A 80 -2.10 19.12 -5.51
C THR A 80 -3.01 19.18 -4.29
N SER A 81 -4.33 19.06 -4.49
CA SER A 81 -5.30 19.01 -3.38
C SER A 81 -5.10 17.79 -2.49
N HIS A 82 -4.73 16.65 -3.10
CA HIS A 82 -4.55 15.37 -2.43
C HIS A 82 -3.30 14.65 -2.92
N ALA A 83 -2.82 13.72 -2.11
CA ALA A 83 -1.82 12.73 -2.48
C ALA A 83 -2.39 11.32 -2.28
N LEU A 84 -2.26 10.47 -3.30
CA LEU A 84 -2.48 9.04 -3.16
C LEU A 84 -1.14 8.40 -2.83
N VAL A 85 -0.99 7.92 -1.60
CA VAL A 85 0.20 7.20 -1.13
C VAL A 85 -0.01 5.71 -1.38
N ILE A 86 0.93 5.08 -2.08
CA ILE A 86 0.95 3.64 -2.31
C ILE A 86 2.27 3.03 -1.81
N GLN A 87 2.21 1.77 -1.39
CA GLN A 87 3.35 0.89 -1.20
C GLN A 87 3.49 -0.08 -2.38
N TRP A 88 4.65 -0.74 -2.49
CA TRP A 88 4.97 -1.65 -3.58
C TRP A 88 3.95 -2.82 -3.72
N ASP A 89 3.24 -3.15 -2.66
CA ASP A 89 2.21 -4.19 -2.61
C ASP A 89 0.77 -3.65 -2.61
N SER A 90 0.58 -2.48 -3.24
CA SER A 90 -0.73 -1.84 -3.39
C SER A 90 -0.82 -1.10 -4.72
N PHE A 91 -1.98 -1.17 -5.38
CA PHE A 91 -2.21 -0.44 -6.64
C PHE A 91 -3.71 -0.35 -6.96
N ILE A 92 -4.03 0.54 -7.90
CA ILE A 92 -5.40 0.72 -8.44
C ILE A 92 -5.78 -0.49 -9.27
N THR A 93 -6.98 -1.01 -9.05
CA THR A 93 -7.51 -2.17 -9.79
C THR A 93 -8.75 -1.84 -10.60
N HIS A 94 -9.59 -0.92 -10.12
CA HIS A 94 -10.81 -0.49 -10.79
C HIS A 94 -10.85 1.04 -10.88
N PRO A 95 -10.19 1.66 -11.88
CA PRO A 95 -10.22 3.10 -12.09
C PRO A 95 -11.64 3.68 -12.20
N ASP A 96 -12.56 2.91 -12.74
CA ASP A 96 -13.98 3.24 -12.91
C ASP A 96 -14.76 3.35 -11.58
N LEU A 97 -14.22 2.81 -10.48
CA LEU A 97 -14.79 2.94 -9.14
C LEU A 97 -14.31 4.19 -8.38
N TRP A 98 -13.52 5.06 -9.03
CA TRP A 98 -13.19 6.36 -8.45
C TRP A 98 -14.45 7.21 -8.25
N ARG A 99 -14.53 7.89 -7.10
CA ARG A 99 -15.60 8.84 -6.78
C ARG A 99 -14.99 10.18 -6.42
N GLU A 100 -15.52 11.26 -7.00
CA GLU A 100 -15.09 12.62 -6.65
C GLU A 100 -15.29 12.93 -5.15
N GLU A 101 -16.29 12.30 -4.51
CA GLU A 101 -16.54 12.34 -3.06
C GLU A 101 -15.31 11.94 -2.22
N PHE A 102 -14.38 11.13 -2.76
CA PHE A 102 -13.14 10.81 -2.05
C PHE A 102 -12.30 12.06 -1.74
N LEU A 103 -12.42 13.12 -2.54
CA LEU A 103 -11.70 14.37 -2.34
C LEU A 103 -12.35 15.29 -1.28
N GLU A 104 -13.49 14.89 -0.70
CA GLU A 104 -14.12 15.61 0.41
C GLU A 104 -13.47 15.25 1.76
N TYR A 105 -12.66 14.19 1.82
CA TYR A 105 -12.03 13.69 3.02
C TYR A 105 -10.52 13.93 3.03
N ASP A 106 -9.98 14.21 4.20
CA ASP A 106 -8.57 14.47 4.39
C ASP A 106 -7.73 13.21 4.56
N TYR A 107 -8.35 12.10 4.98
CA TYR A 107 -7.73 10.79 5.06
C TYR A 107 -8.72 9.70 4.67
N ILE A 108 -8.33 8.85 3.71
CA ILE A 108 -9.01 7.60 3.38
C ILE A 108 -7.96 6.52 3.26
N GLY A 109 -8.20 5.37 3.89
CA GLY A 109 -7.44 4.16 3.64
C GLY A 109 -8.30 2.93 3.93
N PRO A 110 -7.81 1.71 3.66
CA PRO A 110 -8.55 0.49 3.90
C PRO A 110 -9.14 0.35 5.30
N VAL A 111 -10.25 -0.37 5.39
CA VAL A 111 -10.89 -0.64 6.69
C VAL A 111 -10.10 -1.65 7.52
N TRP A 112 -9.88 -1.32 8.78
CA TRP A 112 -9.33 -2.17 9.82
C TRP A 112 -10.45 -2.86 10.63
N PRO A 113 -10.80 -4.12 10.33
CA PRO A 113 -11.85 -4.82 11.07
C PRO A 113 -11.53 -5.03 12.56
N HIS A 114 -10.27 -4.88 12.95
CA HIS A 114 -9.78 -5.06 14.32
C HIS A 114 -9.82 -3.77 15.17
N HIS A 115 -10.14 -2.62 14.57
CA HIS A 115 -10.20 -1.32 15.24
C HIS A 115 -11.59 -0.67 15.09
N PRO A 116 -12.62 -1.18 15.78
CA PRO A 116 -14.00 -0.75 15.53
C PRO A 116 -14.28 0.74 15.83
N GLN A 117 -13.49 1.36 16.71
CA GLN A 117 -13.61 2.79 17.05
C GLN A 117 -12.92 3.71 16.05
N THR A 118 -11.89 3.21 15.36
CA THR A 118 -11.12 3.93 14.34
C THR A 118 -10.90 3.01 13.14
N PRO A 119 -11.98 2.67 12.42
CA PRO A 119 -11.97 1.57 11.47
C PRO A 119 -11.31 1.91 10.15
N VAL A 120 -10.92 3.17 9.91
CA VAL A 120 -10.31 3.62 8.65
C VAL A 120 -8.85 3.95 8.92
N GLY A 121 -7.95 3.25 8.25
CA GLY A 121 -6.51 3.37 8.45
C GLY A 121 -5.75 2.79 7.27
N ASN A 122 -4.57 2.24 7.53
CA ASN A 122 -3.62 1.71 6.55
C ASN A 122 -2.99 2.81 5.68
N GLY A 123 -1.74 3.14 5.99
CA GLY A 123 -0.98 4.15 5.27
C GLY A 123 -0.49 3.71 3.89
N GLY A 124 -0.55 2.41 3.59
CA GLY A 124 0.05 1.79 2.41
C GLY A 124 -0.77 1.87 1.13
N PHE A 125 -2.08 2.15 1.21
CA PHE A 125 -2.88 2.64 0.09
C PHE A 125 -3.84 3.69 0.64
N SER A 126 -3.40 4.96 0.70
CA SER A 126 -4.16 6.01 1.38
C SER A 126 -4.23 7.31 0.59
N LEU A 127 -5.41 7.92 0.54
CA LEU A 127 -5.61 9.27 0.04
C LEU A 127 -5.46 10.25 1.22
N ARG A 128 -4.63 11.28 1.03
CA ARG A 128 -4.32 12.27 2.06
C ARG A 128 -4.43 13.67 1.49
N SER A 129 -5.25 14.55 2.08
CA SER A 129 -5.34 15.93 1.62
C SER A 129 -4.07 16.71 1.94
N LYS A 130 -3.79 17.74 1.15
CA LYS A 130 -2.75 18.73 1.45
C LYS A 130 -2.98 19.39 2.81
N ARG A 131 -4.25 19.63 3.17
CA ARG A 131 -4.65 20.20 4.45
C ARG A 131 -4.23 19.31 5.63
N LEU A 132 -4.44 17.99 5.55
CA LEU A 132 -3.93 17.06 6.56
C LEU A 132 -2.40 17.10 6.65
N LEU A 133 -1.71 17.04 5.51
CA LEU A 133 -0.26 17.03 5.46
C LEU A 133 0.36 18.31 6.07
N GLN A 134 -0.36 19.42 6.03
CA GLN A 134 0.00 20.66 6.72
C GLN A 134 -0.37 20.63 8.21
N ALA A 135 -1.57 20.12 8.56
CA ALA A 135 -2.06 20.07 9.94
C ALA A 135 -1.18 19.20 10.86
N ILE A 136 -0.65 18.07 10.36
CA ILE A 136 0.24 17.19 11.16
C ILE A 136 1.60 17.82 11.51
N LYS A 137 1.92 18.99 10.94
CA LYS A 137 3.13 19.75 11.26
C LYS A 137 2.89 20.83 12.32
N LEU A 138 1.64 21.09 12.69
CA LEU A 138 1.30 22.15 13.63
C LEU A 138 1.70 21.75 15.07
N PRO A 139 2.08 22.73 15.91
CA PRO A 139 2.33 22.49 17.33
C PRO A 139 1.14 21.79 18.00
N GLY A 140 1.43 20.73 18.74
CA GLY A 140 0.42 19.91 19.43
C GLY A 140 0.14 18.56 18.75
N PHE A 141 0.51 18.38 17.48
CA PHE A 141 0.54 17.05 16.88
C PHE A 141 1.69 16.23 17.49
N VAL A 142 1.42 15.00 17.91
CA VAL A 142 2.42 14.11 18.52
C VAL A 142 2.72 12.95 17.57
N PRO A 143 3.82 12.99 16.80
CA PRO A 143 4.15 11.98 15.80
C PRO A 143 4.58 10.66 16.46
N LYS A 144 4.03 9.54 15.98
CA LYS A 144 4.27 8.18 16.46
C LYS A 144 4.27 7.18 15.29
N HIS A 145 4.82 6.01 15.52
CA HIS A 145 4.72 4.87 14.62
C HIS A 145 3.67 3.87 15.16
N PRO A 146 2.81 3.30 14.31
CA PRO A 146 2.71 3.53 12.85
C PRO A 146 2.00 4.85 12.50
N GLU A 147 2.33 5.44 11.35
CA GLU A 147 1.90 6.80 10.97
C GLU A 147 0.40 6.91 10.74
N ASP A 148 -0.20 5.86 10.18
CA ASP A 148 -1.64 5.80 9.94
C ASP A 148 -2.41 5.82 11.25
N TYR A 149 -2.07 4.95 12.20
CA TYR A 149 -2.67 4.93 13.53
C TYR A 149 -2.40 6.24 14.29
N CYS A 150 -1.21 6.81 14.13
CA CYS A 150 -0.86 8.11 14.69
C CYS A 150 -1.82 9.21 14.20
N ILE A 151 -2.16 9.22 12.91
CA ILE A 151 -3.10 10.16 12.30
C ILE A 151 -4.53 9.85 12.76
N VAL A 152 -5.02 8.63 12.54
CA VAL A 152 -6.46 8.33 12.64
C VAL A 152 -6.95 8.07 14.06
N ALA A 153 -6.06 7.71 14.99
CA ALA A 153 -6.40 7.37 16.36
C ALA A 153 -5.71 8.30 17.37
N ASP A 154 -4.36 8.29 17.42
CA ASP A 154 -3.64 8.99 18.51
C ASP A 154 -3.85 10.51 18.50
N ASN A 155 -3.97 11.11 17.31
CA ASN A 155 -4.14 12.55 17.13
C ASN A 155 -5.53 12.93 16.61
N GLN A 156 -6.51 12.03 16.68
CA GLN A 156 -7.84 12.25 16.11
C GLN A 156 -8.51 13.52 16.66
N ALA A 157 -8.48 13.73 17.98
CA ALA A 157 -9.08 14.90 18.61
C ALA A 157 -8.39 16.20 18.18
N PHE A 158 -7.06 16.20 18.10
CA PHE A 158 -6.27 17.34 17.62
C PHE A 158 -6.66 17.69 16.18
N LEU A 159 -6.64 16.71 15.28
CA LEU A 159 -6.93 16.90 13.87
C LEU A 159 -8.38 17.33 13.63
N LYS A 160 -9.34 16.77 14.39
CA LYS A 160 -10.74 17.20 14.36
C LYS A 160 -10.89 18.68 14.77
N GLY A 161 -10.09 19.16 15.72
CA GLY A 161 -10.03 20.57 16.10
C GLY A 161 -9.62 21.51 14.96
N TYR A 162 -8.86 21.00 13.97
CA TYR A 162 -8.49 21.71 12.74
C TYR A 162 -9.42 21.42 11.56
N GLY A 163 -10.57 20.78 11.80
CA GLY A 163 -11.55 20.45 10.77
C GLY A 163 -11.12 19.35 9.80
N ILE A 164 -10.10 18.54 10.16
CA ILE A 164 -9.68 17.38 9.38
C ILE A 164 -10.75 16.28 9.48
N GLN A 165 -11.14 15.75 8.33
CA GLN A 165 -12.15 14.72 8.19
C GLN A 165 -11.51 13.41 7.74
N ILE A 166 -11.61 12.39 8.59
CA ILE A 166 -11.31 11.01 8.20
C ILE A 166 -12.57 10.42 7.59
N ALA A 167 -12.45 9.73 6.45
CA ALA A 167 -13.61 9.13 5.79
C ALA A 167 -14.36 8.16 6.70
N PRO A 168 -15.70 8.08 6.59
CA PRO A 168 -16.47 7.04 7.25
C PRO A 168 -16.16 5.68 6.60
N LYS A 169 -16.48 4.61 7.34
CA LYS A 169 -16.19 3.22 6.94
C LYS A 169 -16.75 2.89 5.55
N GLU A 170 -17.95 3.35 5.25
CA GLU A 170 -18.66 3.05 4.01
C GLU A 170 -17.94 3.62 2.78
N ILE A 171 -17.29 4.78 2.93
CA ILE A 171 -16.47 5.39 1.89
C ILE A 171 -15.12 4.66 1.79
N ALA A 172 -14.53 4.30 2.93
CA ALA A 172 -13.28 3.56 2.97
C ALA A 172 -13.36 2.19 2.28
N GLU A 173 -14.45 1.42 2.46
CA GLU A 173 -14.64 0.13 1.75
C GLU A 173 -14.72 0.32 0.23
N GLN A 174 -15.35 1.39 -0.25
CA GLN A 174 -15.40 1.69 -1.69
C GLN A 174 -14.05 2.12 -2.26
N PHE A 175 -13.24 2.78 -1.43
CA PHE A 175 -11.92 3.25 -1.80
C PHE A 175 -10.90 2.11 -1.88
N ALA A 176 -10.76 1.29 -0.83
CA ALA A 176 -9.78 0.22 -0.83
C ALA A 176 -10.07 -0.93 0.14
N VAL A 177 -9.65 -2.13 -0.27
CA VAL A 177 -9.73 -3.35 0.54
C VAL A 177 -8.35 -3.79 1.01
N GLU A 178 -8.25 -4.21 2.27
CA GLU A 178 -7.05 -4.88 2.81
C GLU A 178 -7.42 -6.21 3.47
N ARG A 179 -8.03 -6.17 4.67
CA ARG A 179 -8.34 -7.37 5.47
C ARG A 179 -9.84 -7.65 5.64
N THR A 180 -10.71 -6.80 5.08
CA THR A 180 -12.16 -7.04 5.07
C THR A 180 -12.53 -8.12 4.06
N ARG A 181 -13.82 -8.52 4.02
CA ARG A 181 -14.28 -9.47 3.01
C ARG A 181 -14.05 -8.85 1.63
N TRP A 182 -13.39 -9.60 0.75
CA TRP A 182 -13.10 -9.12 -0.59
C TRP A 182 -14.36 -8.68 -1.35
N HIS A 183 -14.26 -7.52 -1.98
CA HIS A 183 -15.19 -6.94 -2.93
C HIS A 183 -14.39 -6.00 -3.85
N GLU A 184 -14.99 -5.55 -4.94
CA GLU A 184 -14.36 -4.59 -5.84
C GLU A 184 -14.35 -3.20 -5.19
N ALA A 185 -13.20 -2.55 -5.25
CA ALA A 185 -12.94 -1.20 -4.77
C ALA A 185 -11.95 -0.53 -5.73
N PHE A 186 -11.78 0.79 -5.61
CA PHE A 186 -10.85 1.55 -6.45
C PHE A 186 -9.43 0.95 -6.42
N GLY A 187 -8.94 0.63 -5.21
CA GLY A 187 -7.67 -0.07 -5.03
C GLY A 187 -7.70 -1.10 -3.91
N PHE A 188 -6.51 -1.54 -3.52
CA PHE A 188 -6.34 -2.48 -2.41
C PHE A 188 -4.95 -2.32 -1.80
N HIS A 189 -4.74 -2.93 -0.63
CA HIS A 189 -3.44 -3.04 0.00
C HIS A 189 -3.09 -4.50 0.35
N GLY A 190 -1.79 -4.82 0.34
CA GLY A 190 -1.23 -6.03 0.93
C GLY A 190 -0.92 -7.13 -0.08
N PHE A 191 0.31 -7.65 -0.01
CA PHE A 191 0.78 -8.71 -0.91
C PHE A 191 -0.10 -9.98 -0.90
N PHE A 192 -0.75 -10.29 0.22
CA PHE A 192 -1.65 -11.45 0.34
C PHE A 192 -2.94 -11.31 -0.49
N ASN A 193 -3.25 -10.12 -1.01
CA ASN A 193 -4.36 -9.89 -1.93
C ASN A 193 -3.99 -10.09 -3.40
N PHE A 194 -2.72 -10.33 -3.74
CA PHE A 194 -2.27 -10.43 -5.13
C PHE A 194 -2.95 -11.55 -5.92
N GLY A 195 -3.29 -12.67 -5.27
CA GLY A 195 -4.04 -13.74 -5.94
C GLY A 195 -5.51 -13.36 -6.21
N ARG A 196 -6.03 -12.26 -5.65
CA ARG A 196 -7.38 -11.77 -5.96
C ARG A 196 -7.40 -10.82 -7.14
N VAL A 197 -6.29 -10.11 -7.37
CA VAL A 197 -6.20 -9.03 -8.36
C VAL A 197 -5.32 -9.34 -9.57
N LEU A 198 -4.47 -10.38 -9.50
CA LEU A 198 -3.61 -10.79 -10.60
C LEU A 198 -3.95 -12.20 -11.08
N ASN A 199 -3.94 -12.36 -12.40
CA ASN A 199 -3.99 -13.68 -13.01
C ASN A 199 -2.65 -14.44 -12.83
N ASP A 200 -2.62 -15.70 -13.25
CA ASP A 200 -1.48 -16.60 -13.08
C ASP A 200 -0.22 -16.16 -13.84
N ARG A 201 -0.38 -15.44 -14.96
CA ARG A 201 0.74 -14.92 -15.74
C ARG A 201 1.33 -13.69 -15.07
N GLU A 202 0.49 -12.71 -14.73
CA GLU A 202 0.90 -11.46 -14.09
C GLU A 202 1.57 -11.73 -12.74
N LEU A 203 1.00 -12.64 -11.93
CA LEU A 203 1.60 -13.00 -10.65
C LEU A 203 2.96 -13.66 -10.85
N ARG A 204 3.16 -14.51 -11.87
CA ARG A 204 4.50 -15.06 -12.18
C ARG A 204 5.49 -14.00 -12.63
N GLU A 205 5.05 -13.01 -13.41
CA GLU A 205 5.89 -11.88 -13.82
C GLU A 205 6.32 -11.06 -12.60
N PHE A 206 5.40 -10.76 -11.69
CA PHE A 206 5.71 -10.07 -10.43
C PHE A 206 6.68 -10.88 -9.54
N LEU A 207 6.47 -12.19 -9.41
CA LEU A 207 7.34 -13.07 -8.61
C LEU A 207 8.79 -13.14 -9.11
N LYS A 208 9.07 -12.74 -10.36
CA LYS A 208 10.44 -12.61 -10.88
C LYS A 208 11.15 -11.34 -10.39
N LEU A 209 10.38 -10.32 -9.98
CA LEU A 209 10.91 -9.05 -9.48
C LEU A 209 11.28 -9.12 -7.99
N LEU A 210 10.65 -10.02 -7.24
CA LEU A 210 10.87 -10.11 -5.80
C LEU A 210 12.31 -10.50 -5.46
N PRO A 211 12.94 -9.81 -4.49
CA PRO A 211 14.28 -10.17 -4.03
C PRO A 211 14.27 -11.53 -3.32
N GLU A 212 15.45 -12.13 -3.25
CA GLU A 212 15.60 -13.44 -2.63
C GLU A 212 15.17 -13.40 -1.15
N GLY A 213 14.29 -14.32 -0.75
CA GLY A 213 13.80 -14.39 0.63
C GLY A 213 12.63 -13.46 0.98
N ALA A 214 12.11 -12.66 0.04
CA ALA A 214 10.88 -11.88 0.23
C ALA A 214 9.68 -12.78 0.62
N LEU A 215 9.64 -14.00 0.07
CA LEU A 215 8.57 -14.98 0.24
C LEU A 215 8.68 -15.78 1.54
N SER A 216 8.81 -15.12 2.69
CA SER A 216 8.95 -15.82 3.98
C SER A 216 8.18 -15.19 5.14
N GLY A 217 7.39 -14.15 4.86
CA GLY A 217 6.50 -13.48 5.82
C GLY A 217 5.12 -14.11 5.90
N LEU A 218 4.28 -13.58 6.80
CA LEU A 218 2.88 -14.00 6.98
C LEU A 218 2.09 -13.89 5.67
N ASP A 219 2.23 -12.77 4.97
CA ASP A 219 1.47 -12.48 3.75
C ASP A 219 1.73 -13.50 2.64
N THR A 220 2.93 -14.08 2.58
CA THR A 220 3.23 -15.18 1.65
C THR A 220 2.39 -16.42 1.94
N PHE A 221 2.23 -16.79 3.21
CA PHE A 221 1.40 -17.95 3.57
C PHE A 221 -0.07 -17.68 3.32
N ASP A 222 -0.53 -16.46 3.57
CA ASP A 222 -1.91 -16.06 3.34
C ASP A 222 -2.21 -16.01 1.83
N LEU A 223 -1.28 -15.53 0.99
CA LEU A 223 -1.36 -15.63 -0.47
C LEU A 223 -1.47 -17.09 -0.94
N ILE A 224 -0.62 -17.98 -0.42
CA ILE A 224 -0.66 -19.41 -0.79
C ILE A 224 -2.01 -20.03 -0.39
N ALA A 225 -2.53 -19.73 0.80
CA ALA A 225 -3.84 -20.21 1.22
C ALA A 225 -4.95 -19.69 0.29
N GLN A 226 -4.92 -18.39 -0.01
CA GLN A 226 -5.87 -17.73 -0.89
C GLN A 226 -5.87 -18.30 -2.31
N LEU A 227 -4.71 -18.59 -2.89
CA LEU A 227 -4.59 -19.25 -4.20
C LEU A 227 -5.14 -20.68 -4.17
N ARG A 228 -4.96 -21.40 -3.06
CA ARG A 228 -5.51 -22.76 -2.89
C ARG A 228 -7.03 -22.75 -2.83
N ASP A 229 -7.61 -21.80 -2.11
CA ASP A 229 -9.06 -21.64 -2.02
C ASP A 229 -9.68 -21.33 -3.39
N GLN A 230 -8.95 -20.62 -4.25
CA GLN A 230 -9.31 -20.36 -5.65
C GLN A 230 -8.99 -21.51 -6.62
N ARG A 231 -8.52 -22.67 -6.13
CA ARG A 231 -8.07 -23.82 -6.93
C ARG A 231 -6.90 -23.52 -7.89
N ARG A 232 -6.15 -22.43 -7.67
CA ARG A 232 -4.94 -22.05 -8.42
C ARG A 232 -3.72 -22.81 -7.89
N ILE A 233 -3.78 -24.14 -7.93
CA ILE A 233 -2.83 -25.03 -7.22
C ILE A 233 -1.41 -24.95 -7.79
N ALA A 234 -1.24 -24.85 -9.11
CA ALA A 234 0.07 -24.84 -9.75
C ALA A 234 0.93 -23.67 -9.24
N ILE A 235 0.42 -22.44 -9.33
CA ILE A 235 1.12 -21.24 -8.86
C ILE A 235 1.28 -21.23 -7.33
N ALA A 236 0.31 -21.74 -6.57
CA ALA A 236 0.43 -21.88 -5.12
C ALA A 236 1.63 -22.78 -4.75
N LYS A 237 1.83 -23.89 -5.47
CA LYS A 237 2.99 -24.77 -5.28
C LYS A 237 4.29 -24.12 -5.72
N GLU A 238 4.30 -23.37 -6.83
CA GLU A 238 5.48 -22.60 -7.27
C GLU A 238 5.96 -21.63 -6.19
N ILE A 239 5.05 -20.85 -5.60
CA ILE A 239 5.39 -19.93 -4.49
C ILE A 239 5.85 -20.72 -3.26
N ALA A 240 5.12 -21.77 -2.88
CA ALA A 240 5.42 -22.58 -1.70
C ALA A 240 6.81 -23.24 -1.73
N ARG A 241 7.31 -23.60 -2.91
CA ARG A 241 8.68 -24.13 -3.08
C ARG A 241 9.74 -23.08 -2.78
N LYS A 242 9.48 -21.81 -3.10
CA LYS A 242 10.37 -20.67 -2.84
C LYS A 242 10.35 -20.17 -1.39
N VAL A 243 9.40 -20.62 -0.57
CA VAL A 243 9.30 -20.21 0.84
C VAL A 243 10.51 -20.71 1.63
N LYS A 244 11.23 -19.77 2.25
CA LYS A 244 12.35 -20.03 3.17
C LYS A 244 11.88 -20.14 4.62
N PHE A 245 12.58 -20.95 5.41
CA PHE A 245 12.27 -21.13 6.83
C PHE A 245 12.48 -19.84 7.63
N ARG A 246 11.56 -19.55 8.54
CA ARG A 246 11.72 -18.53 9.59
C ARG A 246 11.17 -19.07 10.91
N CYS A 247 11.89 -18.88 12.01
CA CYS A 247 11.50 -19.38 13.33
C CYS A 247 10.10 -18.93 13.77
N LYS A 248 9.74 -17.67 13.49
CA LYS A 248 8.39 -17.11 13.77
C LYS A 248 7.29 -17.81 12.97
N MET A 249 7.61 -18.39 11.80
CA MET A 249 6.67 -19.03 10.88
C MET A 249 6.74 -20.57 10.89
N ARG A 250 7.51 -21.18 11.81
CA ARG A 250 7.80 -22.63 11.82
C ARG A 250 6.57 -23.54 11.66
N LYS A 251 5.47 -23.24 12.38
CA LYS A 251 4.24 -24.05 12.32
C LYS A 251 3.60 -24.02 10.93
N ARG A 252 3.53 -22.84 10.31
CA ARG A 252 2.99 -22.66 8.95
C ARG A 252 3.92 -23.25 7.90
N PHE A 253 5.23 -23.10 8.08
CA PHE A 253 6.23 -23.69 7.20
C PHE A 253 6.15 -25.22 7.17
N ILE A 254 6.09 -25.88 8.33
CA ILE A 254 5.98 -27.34 8.41
C ILE A 254 4.70 -27.82 7.73
N LYS A 255 3.54 -27.21 8.03
CA LYS A 255 2.27 -27.53 7.36
C LYS A 255 2.35 -27.36 5.83
N LEU A 256 3.01 -26.29 5.38
CA LEU A 256 3.21 -26.02 3.95
C LEU A 256 4.06 -27.10 3.27
N LYS A 257 5.15 -27.56 3.92
CA LYS A 257 5.99 -28.63 3.39
C LYS A 257 5.27 -29.98 3.36
N PHE A 258 4.47 -30.31 4.37
CA PHE A 258 3.62 -31.50 4.33
C PHE A 258 2.62 -31.44 3.16
N TRP A 259 1.97 -30.30 2.95
CA TRP A 259 1.05 -30.14 1.82
C TRP A 259 1.75 -30.31 0.46
N LEU A 260 2.99 -29.84 0.30
CA LEU A 260 3.78 -30.04 -0.92
C LEU A 260 4.17 -31.50 -1.18
N LEU A 261 4.21 -32.36 -0.16
CA LEU A 261 4.53 -33.79 -0.29
C LEU A 261 3.29 -34.64 -0.63
N LEU A 262 2.10 -34.17 -0.24
CA LEU A 262 0.85 -34.94 -0.37
C LEU A 262 0.15 -34.80 -1.72
N GLY A 263 0.72 -34.06 -2.69
CA GLY A 263 0.16 -33.98 -4.04
C GLY A 263 1.10 -33.38 -5.05
#